data_AF-A0A4Q7FIW3-F1
#
_entry.id   AF-A0A4Q7FIW3-F1
#
_cell.length_a   1.000
_cell.length_b   1.000
_cell.length_c   1.000
_cell.angle_alpha   90.00
_cell.angle_beta   90.00
_cell.angle_gamma   90.00
#
_symmetry.space_group_name_H-M   'P 1'
#
loop_
_entity.id
_entity.type
_entity.pdbx_description
1 polymer ?
#
loop_
_entity_poly.entity_id
_entity_poly.type
_entity_poly.pdbx_seq_one_letter_code
_entity_poly.pdbx_strand_id
1 'polypeptide(L)' 'MMQHFPNVGESRLERGRRALAEIDGEAGHKVVAALGDIAPDFATYVLEFPFGDIYSRPGLDVRSREIATIAALAAMGNAT' A
#
# COMPACT_ATOMS: atom_id res chain seq x y z
N MET A 1 18.33 4.56 -4.45
CA MET A 1 17.79 3.70 -3.38
C MET A 1 17.46 4.60 -2.20
N MET A 2 16.20 4.99 -2.04
CA MET A 2 15.75 5.83 -0.91
C MET A 2 14.97 4.91 0.03
N GLN A 3 15.65 4.37 1.04
CA GLN A 3 14.97 3.66 2.13
C GLN A 3 14.34 4.73 3.02
N HIS A 4 13.04 4.97 2.88
CA HIS A 4 12.31 5.89 3.75
C HIS A 4 11.96 5.16 5.05
N PHE A 5 12.77 5.39 6.07
CA PHE A 5 12.44 4.91 7.41
C PHE A 5 11.24 5.68 7.97
N PRO A 6 10.35 5.02 8.73
CA PRO A 6 9.24 5.70 9.39
C PRO A 6 9.76 6.81 10.32
N ASN A 7 9.13 7.99 10.26
CA ASN A 7 9.46 9.09 11.14
C ASN A 7 8.97 8.80 12.57
N VAL A 8 9.73 9.20 13.58
CA VAL A 8 9.35 9.00 14.99
C VAL A 8 8.05 9.78 15.26
N GLY A 9 6.99 9.07 15.62
CA GLY A 9 5.65 9.63 15.86
C GLY A 9 4.71 9.61 14.66
N GLU A 10 5.15 9.16 13.48
CA GLU A 10 4.29 9.00 12.30
C GLU A 10 3.29 7.84 12.52
N SER A 11 1.99 8.16 12.43
CA SER A 11 0.95 7.15 12.52
C SER A 11 1.01 6.19 11.32
N ARG A 12 0.49 4.97 11.49
CA ARG A 12 0.36 3.99 10.41
C ARG A 12 -0.43 4.52 9.21
N LEU A 13 -1.45 5.35 9.48
CA LEU A 13 -2.29 5.96 8.46
C LEU A 13 -1.53 7.02 7.65
N GLU A 14 -0.78 7.89 8.31
CA GLU A 14 0.05 8.91 7.63
C GLU A 14 1.11 8.27 6.75
N ARG A 15 1.81 7.26 7.31
CA ARG A 15 2.81 6.49 6.59
C ARG A 15 2.21 5.78 5.37
N GLY A 16 1.04 5.18 5.53
CA GLY A 16 0.32 4.51 4.45
C GLY A 16 -0.11 5.45 3.33
N ARG A 17 -0.63 6.63 3.68
CA ARG A 17 -0.99 7.66 2.68
C ARG A 17 0.21 8.14 1.88
N ARG A 18 1.35 8.35 2.55
CA ARG A 18 2.60 8.73 1.89
C ARG A 18 3.10 7.63 0.96
N ALA A 19 3.15 6.38 1.44
CA ALA A 19 3.57 5.24 0.61
C ALA A 19 2.65 5.03 -0.62
N LEU A 20 1.32 5.15 -0.45
CA LEU A 20 0.38 5.08 -1.58
C LEU A 20 0.65 6.18 -2.62
N ALA A 21 0.87 7.41 -2.17
CA ALA A 21 1.14 8.53 -3.07
C ALA A 21 2.46 8.36 -3.84
N GLU A 22 3.48 7.78 -3.20
CA GLU A 22 4.78 7.49 -3.82
C GLU A 22 4.71 6.35 -4.84
N ILE A 23 3.87 5.33 -4.61
CA ILE A 23 3.82 4.10 -5.44
C ILE A 23 2.76 4.22 -6.55
N ASP A 24 1.52 4.53 -6.18
CA ASP A 24 0.35 4.46 -7.07
C ASP A 24 -0.20 5.84 -7.46
N GLY A 25 0.19 6.89 -6.73
CA GLY A 25 -0.22 8.27 -6.98
C GLY A 25 -1.74 8.43 -7.09
N GLU A 26 -2.19 9.12 -8.14
CA GLU A 26 -3.61 9.43 -8.35
C GLU A 26 -4.49 8.18 -8.50
N ALA A 27 -3.97 7.11 -9.11
CA ALA A 27 -4.72 5.88 -9.30
C ALA A 27 -5.06 5.22 -7.95
N GLY A 28 -4.08 5.13 -7.05
CA GLY A 28 -4.26 4.62 -5.70
C GLY A 28 -5.28 5.44 -4.90
N HIS A 29 -5.22 6.77 -5.00
CA HIS A 29 -6.19 7.64 -4.34
C HIS A 29 -7.62 7.42 -4.84
N LYS A 30 -7.83 7.21 -6.14
CA LYS A 30 -9.15 6.90 -6.71
C LYS A 30 -9.71 5.59 -6.17
N VAL A 31 -8.88 4.55 -6.03
CA VAL A 31 -9.30 3.26 -5.45
C VAL A 31 -9.73 3.42 -3.99
N VAL A 32 -8.93 4.11 -3.18
CA VAL A 32 -9.27 4.33 -1.76
C VAL A 32 -10.53 5.19 -1.62
N ALA A 33 -10.71 6.21 -2.46
CA ALA A 33 -11.93 7.02 -2.46
C ALA A 33 -13.17 6.18 -2.82
N ALA A 34 -13.08 5.36 -3.87
CA ALA A 34 -14.18 4.48 -4.27
C ALA A 34 -14.54 3.45 -3.18
N LEU A 35 -13.53 2.93 -2.45
CA LEU A 35 -13.78 2.08 -1.28
C LEU A 35 -14.43 2.85 -0.13
N GLY A 36 -14.08 4.12 0.06
CA GLY A 36 -14.59 4.98 1.12
C GLY A 36 -16.11 5.16 1.09
N ASP A 37 -16.69 5.23 -0.12
CA ASP A 37 -18.14 5.36 -0.31
C ASP A 37 -18.92 4.10 0.09
N ILE A 38 -18.27 2.94 0.10
CA ILE A 38 -18.89 1.62 0.35
C ILE A 38 -18.55 1.11 1.76
N ALA A 39 -17.28 1.20 2.13
CA ALA A 39 -16.70 0.63 3.35
C ALA A 39 -15.58 1.55 3.88
N PRO A 40 -15.91 2.63 4.61
CA PRO A 40 -14.94 3.64 5.03
C PRO A 40 -13.85 3.11 5.97
N ASP A 41 -14.21 2.17 6.85
CA ASP A 41 -13.24 1.52 7.74
C ASP A 41 -12.25 0.66 6.95
N PHE A 42 -12.73 -0.01 5.89
CA PHE A 42 -11.87 -0.81 5.03
C PHE A 42 -10.94 0.06 4.18
N ALA A 43 -11.43 1.19 3.67
CA ALA A 43 -10.60 2.18 2.98
C ALA A 43 -9.46 2.69 3.88
N THR A 44 -9.75 2.91 5.16
CA THR A 44 -8.73 3.25 6.17
C THR A 44 -7.76 2.08 6.39
N TYR A 45 -8.28 0.87 6.56
CA TYR A 45 -7.47 -0.32 6.79
C TYR A 45 -6.47 -0.61 5.65
N VAL A 46 -6.88 -0.40 4.39
CA VAL A 46 -6.00 -0.54 3.21
C VAL A 46 -4.80 0.41 3.30
N LEU A 47 -4.99 1.63 3.81
CA LEU A 47 -3.89 2.56 4.02
C LEU A 47 -3.00 2.12 5.19
N GLU A 48 -3.61 1.78 6.32
CA GLU A 48 -2.87 1.50 7.55
C GLU A 48 -2.01 0.24 7.47
N PHE A 49 -2.56 -0.86 6.94
CA PHE A 49 -1.88 -2.16 7.00
C PHE A 49 -1.03 -2.44 5.75
N PRO A 50 -1.57 -2.63 4.53
CA PRO A 50 -0.75 -2.86 3.33
C PRO A 50 0.31 -1.78 3.12
N PHE A 51 -0.10 -0.50 3.04
CA PHE A 51 0.84 0.58 2.73
C PHE A 51 1.63 1.03 3.95
N GLY A 52 0.95 1.25 5.07
CA GLY A 52 1.57 1.70 6.31
C GLY A 52 2.52 0.68 6.92
N ASP A 53 2.17 -0.60 6.96
CA ASP A 53 2.97 -1.58 7.70
C ASP A 53 3.73 -2.58 6.84
N ILE A 54 3.28 -2.89 5.60
CA ILE A 54 3.94 -3.90 4.75
C ILE A 54 4.86 -3.28 3.71
N TYR A 55 4.36 -2.35 2.89
CA TYR A 55 5.14 -1.69 1.85
C TYR A 55 6.23 -0.77 2.41
N SER A 56 6.00 -0.19 3.58
CA SER A 56 6.97 0.68 4.27
C SER A 56 8.08 -0.08 5.01
N ARG A 57 8.11 -1.42 4.98
CA ARG A 57 9.18 -2.20 5.64
C ARG A 57 10.54 -1.99 4.94
N PRO A 58 11.65 -1.96 5.68
CA PRO A 58 12.97 -2.00 5.07
C PRO A 58 13.24 -3.38 4.44
N GLY A 59 14.28 -3.47 3.62
CA GLY A 59 14.83 -4.73 3.10
C GLY A 59 14.51 -5.06 1.64
N LEU A 60 13.33 -4.68 1.14
CA LEU A 60 12.96 -4.85 -0.28
C LEU A 60 12.56 -3.50 -0.88
N ASP A 61 13.05 -3.24 -2.10
CA ASP A 61 12.61 -2.10 -2.89
C ASP A 61 11.21 -2.32 -3.48
N VAL A 62 10.58 -1.23 -3.93
CA VAL A 62 9.21 -1.25 -4.48
C VAL A 62 9.11 -2.23 -5.65
N ARG A 63 10.10 -2.24 -6.55
CA ARG A 63 10.11 -3.14 -7.71
C ARG A 63 10.03 -4.61 -7.29
N SER A 64 10.83 -5.02 -6.31
CA SER A 64 10.84 -6.41 -5.83
C SER A 64 9.52 -6.79 -5.15
N ARG A 65 8.89 -5.82 -4.47
CA ARG A 65 7.56 -6.01 -3.86
C ARG A 65 6.48 -6.21 -4.91
N GLU A 66 6.46 -5.39 -5.96
CA GLU A 66 5.50 -5.54 -7.05
C GLU A 66 5.66 -6.87 -7.79
N ILE A 67 6.90 -7.32 -8.02
CA ILE A 67 7.16 -8.65 -8.60
C ILE A 67 6.59 -9.75 -7.70
N ALA A 68 6.76 -9.65 -6.38
CA ALA A 68 6.21 -10.61 -5.44
C ALA A 68 4.67 -10.59 -5.45
N THR A 69 4.05 -9.41 -5.51
CA THR A 69 2.60 -9.24 -5.62
C THR A 69 2.07 -9.89 -6.90
N ILE A 70 2.68 -9.60 -8.06
CA ILE A 70 2.30 -10.20 -9.35
C ILE A 70 2.45 -11.71 -9.31
N ALA A 71 3.57 -12.23 -8.80
CA ALA A 71 3.81 -13.66 -8.71
C ALA A 71 2.77 -14.35 -7.79
N ALA A 72 2.45 -13.74 -6.65
CA ALA A 72 1.43 -14.24 -5.74
C ALA A 72 0.05 -14.26 -6.40
N LEU A 73 -0.36 -13.17 -7.07
CA LEU A 73 -1.63 -13.09 -7.79
C LEU A 73 -1.71 -14.12 -8.93
N ALA A 74 -0.63 -14.28 -9.70
CA ALA A 74 -0.56 -15.28 -10.77
C ALA A 74 -0.64 -16.71 -10.23
N ALA A 75 0.03 -17.00 -9.11
CA ALA A 75 0.02 -18.33 -8.48
C ALA A 75 -1.31 -18.64 -7.79
N MET A 76 -1.96 -17.64 -7.19
CA MET A 76 -3.31 -17.79 -6.63
C MET A 76 -4.34 -18.08 -7.72
N GLY A 77 -4.07 -17.65 -8.96
CA GLY A 77 -4.85 -17.98 -10.15
C GLY A 77 -6.31 -17.57 -9.99
N ASN A 78 -6.65 -16.31 -10.31
CA ASN A 78 -8.05 -15.97 -10.42
C ASN A 78 -8.39 -14.91 -11.48
N ALA A 79 -9.32 -15.29 -12.36
CA ALA A 79 -10.62 -14.65 -12.52
C ALA A 79 -11.58 -15.68 -13.17
N THR A 80 -12.34 -16.45 -12.37
CA THR A 80 -13.62 -17.03 -12.81
C THR A 80 -14.75 -16.04 -12.59
#